data_AF-A0A1B7W397-F1
#
_entry.id   AF-A0A1B7W397-F1
#
_cell.length_a   1.000
_cell.length_b   1.000
_cell.length_c   1.000
_cell.angle_alpha   90.00
_cell.angle_beta   90.00
_cell.angle_gamma   90.00
#
_symmetry.space_group_name_H-M   'P 1'
#
loop_
_entity.id
_entity.type
_entity.pdbx_description
1 polymer ?
#
loop_
_entity_poly.entity_id
_entity_poly.type
_entity_poly.pdbx_seq_one_letter_code
_entity_poly.pdbx_strand_id
1 'polypeptide(L)' 'MNIQEVQAKVNQLLGQKAWGVSLGYGSFLTIEFGQPLPSNNEQQKIHGEWHLWLYNCAWRLEEGDKILAASEDERNN' A
#
# COMPACT_ATOMS: atom_id res chain seq x y z
N MET A 1 18.56 -12.24 0.76
CA MET A 1 17.85 -11.26 -0.06
C MET A 1 18.75 -10.06 -0.22
N ASN A 2 19.13 -9.72 -1.45
CA ASN A 2 20.08 -8.65 -1.71
C ASN A 2 19.35 -7.30 -1.81
N ILE A 3 19.87 -6.24 -1.19
CA ILE A 3 19.16 -4.94 -1.12
C ILE A 3 18.87 -4.36 -2.51
N GLN A 4 19.77 -4.59 -3.49
CA GLN A 4 19.59 -4.16 -4.87
C GLN A 4 18.43 -4.88 -5.56
N GLU A 5 18.18 -6.15 -5.25
CA GLU A 5 17.04 -6.89 -5.82
C GLU A 5 15.72 -6.35 -5.28
N VAL A 6 15.67 -6.00 -4.00
CA VAL A 6 14.50 -5.35 -3.37
C VAL A 6 14.24 -4.02 -4.03
N GLN A 7 15.26 -3.19 -4.17
CA GLN A 7 15.15 -1.87 -4.79
C GLN A 7 14.66 -1.98 -6.24
N ALA A 8 15.18 -2.94 -7.02
CA ALA A 8 14.74 -3.15 -8.40
C ALA A 8 13.25 -3.56 -8.51
N LYS A 9 12.69 -4.23 -7.49
CA LYS A 9 11.28 -4.60 -7.43
C LYS A 9 10.42 -3.42 -7.00
N VAL A 10 10.82 -2.70 -5.94
CA VAL A 10 10.10 -1.51 -5.45
C VAL A 10 10.07 -0.40 -6.48
N ASN A 11 11.15 -0.20 -7.24
CA ASN A 11 11.23 0.81 -8.29
C ASN A 11 10.16 0.62 -9.38
N GLN A 12 9.67 -0.61 -9.60
CA GLN A 12 8.60 -0.86 -10.58
C GLN A 12 7.26 -0.30 -10.12
N LEU A 13 7.06 -0.08 -8.81
CA LEU A 13 5.83 0.46 -8.25
C LEU A 13 5.79 2.00 -8.32
N LEU A 14 6.96 2.64 -8.42
CA LEU A 14 7.05 4.10 -8.44
C LEU A 14 6.39 4.67 -9.70
N GLY A 15 5.50 5.64 -9.51
CA GLY A 15 4.73 6.26 -10.61
C GLY A 15 3.51 5.44 -11.07
N GLN A 16 3.31 4.22 -10.57
CA GLN A 16 2.07 3.50 -10.81
C GLN A 16 0.92 4.11 -10.01
N LYS A 17 -0.29 4.02 -10.56
CA LYS A 17 -1.51 4.36 -9.82
C LYS A 17 -1.74 3.34 -8.71
N ALA A 18 -1.66 3.79 -7.47
CA ALA A 18 -2.09 3.03 -6.31
C ALA A 18 -3.63 2.89 -6.27
N TRP A 19 -4.12 1.75 -5.81
CA TRP A 19 -5.54 1.50 -5.59
C TRP A 19 -5.76 0.51 -4.43
N GLY A 20 -7.02 0.27 -4.06
CA GLY A 20 -7.35 -0.73 -3.03
C GLY A 20 -6.81 -0.43 -1.63
N VAL A 21 -6.53 0.84 -1.33
CA VAL A 21 -5.94 1.25 -0.04
C VAL A 21 -6.82 0.81 1.12
N SER A 22 -6.23 0.13 2.11
CA SER A 22 -6.94 -0.31 3.31
C SER A 22 -6.09 -0.10 4.55
N LEU A 23 -6.64 0.66 5.50
CA LEU A 23 -6.11 0.78 6.85
C LEU A 23 -6.58 -0.43 7.67
N GLY A 24 -5.66 -1.06 8.39
CA GLY A 24 -5.96 -2.16 9.31
C GLY A 24 -5.98 -1.68 10.75
N TYR A 25 -5.47 -2.48 11.70
CA TYR A 25 -5.30 -2.07 13.09
C TYR A 25 -3.88 -1.51 13.33
N GLY A 26 -3.75 -0.46 14.13
CA GLY A 26 -2.46 0.22 14.38
C GLY A 26 -1.89 0.91 13.13
N SER A 27 -0.60 0.73 12.87
CA SER A 27 0.11 1.27 11.69
C SER A 27 -0.08 0.45 10.41
N PHE A 28 -0.97 -0.53 10.40
CA PHE A 28 -1.23 -1.40 9.25
C PHE A 28 -1.80 -0.61 8.07
N LEU A 29 -1.12 -0.63 6.92
CA LEU A 29 -1.63 -0.10 5.65
C LEU A 29 -1.33 -1.07 4.51
N THR A 30 -2.33 -1.39 3.69
CA THR A 30 -2.15 -2.15 2.44
C THR A 30 -2.52 -1.32 1.25
N ILE A 31 -1.77 -1.48 0.15
CA ILE A 31 -1.96 -0.76 -1.11
C ILE A 31 -1.73 -1.74 -2.27
N GLU A 32 -2.59 -1.69 -3.27
CA GLU A 32 -2.48 -2.47 -4.50
C GLU A 32 -1.86 -1.64 -5.63
N PHE A 33 -1.09 -2.30 -6.50
CA PHE A 33 -0.57 -1.74 -7.75
C PHE A 33 -0.69 -2.75 -8.90
N GLY A 34 -0.55 -2.26 -10.13
CA GLY A 34 -0.68 -3.08 -11.33
C GLY A 34 -2.12 -3.45 -11.66
N GLN A 35 -2.28 -4.45 -12.54
CA GLN A 35 -3.60 -4.91 -12.96
C GLN A 35 -4.30 -5.71 -11.86
N PRO A 36 -5.62 -5.54 -11.67
CA PRO A 36 -6.39 -6.39 -10.77
C PRO A 36 -6.33 -7.85 -11.23
N LEU A 37 -5.97 -8.74 -10.32
CA LEU A 37 -5.96 -10.18 -10.57
C LEU A 37 -7.38 -10.74 -10.45
N PRO A 38 -7.74 -11.75 -11.27
CA PRO A 38 -9.04 -12.39 -11.18
C PRO A 38 -9.21 -13.02 -9.80
N SER A 39 -10.35 -12.75 -9.16
CA SER A 39 -10.74 -13.41 -7.92
C SER A 39 -11.68 -14.57 -8.24
N ASN A 40 -11.42 -15.74 -7.65
CA ASN A 40 -12.31 -16.90 -7.75
C ASN A 40 -13.49 -16.82 -6.78
N ASN A 41 -13.56 -15.77 -5.95
CA ASN A 41 -14.59 -15.56 -4.95
C ASN A 41 -14.95 -14.07 -4.89
N GLU A 42 -16.22 -13.74 -5.14
CA GLU A 42 -16.75 -12.37 -5.10
C GLU A 42 -16.60 -11.70 -3.73
N GLN A 43 -16.46 -12.47 -2.66
CA GLN A 43 -16.29 -11.97 -1.29
C GLN A 43 -14.82 -11.66 -0.95
N GLN A 44 -13.88 -12.06 -1.80
CA GLN A 44 -12.46 -11.86 -1.54
C GLN A 44 -12.02 -10.49 -2.07
N LYS A 45 -11.18 -9.79 -1.30
CA LYS A 45 -10.56 -8.55 -1.76
C LYS A 45 -9.76 -8.82 -3.04
N ILE A 46 -9.97 -7.95 -4.03
CA ILE A 46 -9.23 -8.00 -5.30
C ILE A 46 -7.82 -7.48 -5.04
N HIS A 47 -6.82 -8.29 -5.37
CA HIS A 47 -5.42 -7.90 -5.31
C HIS A 47 -4.89 -7.49 -6.68
N GLY A 48 -3.91 -6.60 -6.68
CA GLY A 48 -3.17 -6.30 -7.90
C GLY A 48 -2.08 -7.32 -8.18
N GLU A 49 -1.39 -7.14 -9.30
CA GLU A 49 -0.10 -7.80 -9.56
C GLU A 49 0.91 -7.57 -8.42
N TRP A 50 0.74 -6.47 -7.69
CA TRP A 50 1.52 -6.13 -6.51
C TRP A 50 0.64 -5.75 -5.33
N HIS A 51 0.90 -6.37 -4.19
CA HIS A 51 0.31 -6.05 -2.90
C HIS A 51 1.39 -5.55 -1.96
N LEU A 52 1.40 -4.25 -1.67
CA LEU A 52 2.32 -3.65 -0.71
C LEU A 52 1.68 -3.66 0.68
N TRP A 53 2.36 -4.28 1.63
CA TRP A 53 1.96 -4.34 3.02
C TRP A 53 2.96 -3.61 3.91
N LEU A 54 2.51 -2.51 4.51
CA LEU A 54 3.24 -1.75 5.51
C LEU A 54 2.78 -2.17 6.90
N TYR A 55 3.71 -2.69 7.70
CA TYR A 55 3.45 -3.18 9.05
C TYR A 55 4.58 -2.78 9.99
N ASN A 56 4.25 -2.35 11.21
CA ASN A 56 5.19 -1.92 12.25
C ASN A 56 6.24 -0.90 11.75
N CYS A 57 5.84 -0.01 10.84
CA CYS A 57 6.68 1.08 10.35
C CYS A 57 5.89 2.38 10.31
N ALA A 58 6.62 3.49 10.47
CA ALA A 58 6.06 4.82 10.27
C ALA A 58 5.82 5.04 8.78
N TRP A 59 4.63 5.56 8.44
CA TRP A 59 4.29 5.96 7.09
C TRP A 59 3.52 7.28 7.10
N ARG A 60 3.55 7.96 5.96
CA ARG A 60 2.84 9.20 5.72
C ARG A 60 2.38 9.26 4.27
N LEU A 61 1.15 9.71 4.05
CA LEU A 61 0.58 10.00 2.74
C LEU A 61 0.62 11.51 2.53
N GLU A 62 1.17 11.94 1.41
CA GLU A 62 1.38 13.34 1.06
C GLU A 62 0.85 13.64 -0.33
N GLU A 63 0.35 14.86 -0.52
CA GLU A 63 0.03 15.44 -1.81
C GLU A 63 0.69 16.82 -1.91
N GLY A 64 1.76 16.91 -2.71
CA GLY A 64 2.63 18.09 -2.70
C GLY A 64 3.22 18.32 -1.31
N ASP A 65 3.05 19.53 -0.77
CA ASP A 65 3.52 19.89 0.58
C ASP A 65 2.51 19.57 1.70
N LYS A 66 1.37 18.95 1.37
CA LYS A 66 0.30 18.65 2.32
C LYS A 66 0.38 17.20 2.80
N ILE A 67 0.42 17.02 4.12
CA ILE A 67 0.22 15.71 4.76
C ILE A 67 -1.28 15.40 4.79
N LEU A 68 -1.66 14.26 4.22
CA LEU A 68 -3.04 13.79 4.16
C LEU A 68 -3.38 12.86 5.33
N ALA A 69 -2.47 11.94 5.65
CA ALA A 69 -2.60 11.00 6.76
C ALA A 69 -1.22 10.45 7.17
N ALA A 70 -1.05 10.06 8.42
CA ALA A 70 0.13 9.39 8.94
C ALA A 70 -0.23 8.19 9.84
N SER A 71 0.75 7.32 10.10
CA SER A 71 0.55 6.12 10.92
C SER A 71 0.10 6.39 12.35
N GLU A 72 0.39 7.58 12.88
CA GLU A 72 0.09 8.00 14.25
C GLU A 72 -1.11 8.96 14.34
N ASP A 73 -1.79 9.24 13.23
CA ASP A 73 -2.96 10.11 13.27
C ASP A 73 -4.11 9.46 14.04
N GLU A 74 -4.87 10.29 14.77
CA GLU A 74 -6.03 9.81 15.52
C GLU A 74 -7.09 9.22 14.59
N ARG A 75 -7.65 8.08 15.00
CA ARG A 75 -8.78 7.46 14.32
C ARG A 75 -10.05 8.13 14.80
N ASN A 76 -10.60 9.04 13.99
CA ASN A 76 -11.95 9.53 14.21
C ASN A 76 -12.92 8.38 13.90
N ASN A 77 -13.49 7.78 14.95
CA ASN A 77 -14.56 6.78 14.89
C ASN A 77 -15.90 7.42 14.57
#